data_AF-A0A3P6C0B7-F1
#
_entry.id   AF-A0A3P6C0B7-F1
#
_cell.length_a   1.000
_cell.length_b   1.000
_cell.length_c   1.000
_cell.angle_alpha   90.00
_cell.angle_beta   90.00
_cell.angle_gamma   90.00
#
_symmetry.space_group_name_H-M   'P 1'
#
loop_
_entity.id
_entity.type
_entity.pdbx_description
1 polymer ?
#
loop_
_entity_poly.entity_id
_entity_poly.type
_entity_poly.pdbx_seq_one_letter_code
_entity_poly.pdbx_strand_id
1 'polypeptide(L)'
;MLNSTRWVNACVVDDVLYYHDREVVNTLCAYDPIQKPWRVVEGVEELLARTICSDWSYTVRYGGNLALLFRRRSMIRCAGISLERRQGTEIWGKVEWCDHVLSGNFEVRKSLAVVV
;
A
#
# COMPACT_ATOMS: atom_id res chain seq x y z
N MET A 1 9.53 -3.30 -18.93
CA MET A 1 8.67 -2.11 -19.15
C MET A 1 7.35 -2.36 -18.44
N LEU A 2 6.96 -1.52 -17.49
CA LEU A 2 5.67 -1.61 -16.75
C LEU A 2 4.44 -1.28 -17.63
N ASN A 3 4.65 -0.97 -18.91
CA ASN A 3 3.64 -0.36 -19.81
C ASN A 3 2.57 -1.31 -20.37
N SER A 4 2.56 -2.61 -20.06
CA SER A 4 1.49 -3.52 -20.53
C SER A 4 0.43 -3.86 -19.49
N THR A 5 0.65 -3.55 -18.21
CA THR A 5 -0.25 -3.94 -17.12
C THR A 5 -0.76 -2.72 -16.38
N ARG A 6 -2.08 -2.51 -16.39
CA ARG A 6 -2.73 -1.50 -15.58
C ARG A 6 -2.81 -2.00 -14.13
N TRP A 7 -1.90 -1.53 -13.29
CA TRP A 7 -1.92 -1.84 -11.86
C TRP A 7 -3.03 -1.04 -11.18
N VAL A 8 -4.10 -1.73 -10.82
CA VAL A 8 -5.24 -1.17 -10.10
C VAL A 8 -4.87 -1.10 -8.62
N ASN A 9 -5.21 0.02 -7.96
CA ASN A 9 -4.99 0.24 -6.52
C ASN A 9 -3.51 0.26 -6.09
N ALA A 10 -2.62 0.47 -7.06
CA ALA A 10 -1.18 0.67 -6.87
C ALA A 10 -0.83 2.17 -6.84
N CYS A 11 0.29 2.53 -6.25
CA CYS A 11 0.84 3.89 -6.34
C CYS A 11 2.36 3.88 -6.50
N VAL A 12 2.89 4.97 -7.05
CA VAL A 12 4.34 5.17 -7.18
C VAL A 12 4.83 6.12 -6.10
N VAL A 13 5.89 5.73 -5.40
CA VAL A 13 6.63 6.56 -4.44
C VAL A 13 8.12 6.42 -4.78
N ASP A 14 8.81 7.54 -5.00
CA ASP A 14 10.24 7.59 -5.37
C ASP A 14 10.62 6.60 -6.48
N ASP A 15 9.88 6.65 -7.58
CA ASP A 15 10.01 5.83 -8.79
C ASP A 15 9.85 4.30 -8.59
N VAL A 16 9.38 3.89 -7.41
CA VAL A 16 9.06 2.50 -7.10
C VAL A 16 7.54 2.33 -7.04
N LEU A 17 7.04 1.33 -7.77
CA LEU A 17 5.62 0.98 -7.77
C LEU A 17 5.32 0.09 -6.56
N TYR A 18 4.38 0.52 -5.73
CA TYR A 18 3.89 -0.25 -4.59
C TYR A 18 2.50 -0.81 -4.90
N TYR A 19 2.29 -2.07 -4.54
CA TYR A 19 1.04 -2.80 -4.74
C TYR A 19 0.80 -3.75 -3.58
N HIS A 20 -0.44 -3.84 -3.10
CA HIS A 20 -0.82 -4.80 -2.08
C HIS A 20 -1.43 -6.04 -2.73
N ASP A 21 -0.69 -7.14 -2.75
CA ASP A 21 -1.15 -8.44 -3.22
C ASP A 21 -1.99 -9.12 -2.13
N ARG A 22 -3.29 -8.87 -2.12
CA ARG A 22 -4.22 -9.51 -1.16
C ARG A 22 -4.58 -10.96 -1.50
N GLU A 23 -4.52 -11.33 -2.78
CA GLU A 23 -5.17 -12.55 -3.25
C GLU A 23 -4.27 -13.78 -3.12
N VAL A 24 -2.96 -13.62 -3.34
CA VAL A 24 -2.05 -14.76 -3.37
C VAL A 24 -1.30 -14.91 -2.05
N VAL A 25 -0.60 -13.87 -1.60
CA VAL A 25 0.30 -13.95 -0.44
C VAL A 25 -0.08 -13.00 0.71
N ASN A 26 -0.96 -12.02 0.47
CA ASN A 26 -1.29 -10.95 1.42
C ASN A 26 -0.02 -10.16 1.84
N THR A 27 0.75 -9.72 0.83
CA THR A 27 2.01 -8.98 0.99
C THR A 27 1.94 -7.59 0.37
N LEU A 28 2.70 -6.65 0.94
CA LEU A 28 2.96 -5.37 0.31
C LEU A 28 4.19 -5.54 -0.58
N CYS A 29 4.01 -5.34 -1.87
CA CYS A 29 5.02 -5.58 -2.89
C CYS A 29 5.52 -4.27 -3.48
N ALA A 30 6.81 -4.23 -3.77
CA ALA A 30 7.51 -3.12 -4.39
C ALA A 30 8.17 -3.58 -5.70
N TYR A 31 8.02 -2.78 -6.75
CA TYR A 31 8.67 -3.00 -8.04
C TYR A 31 9.51 -1.78 -8.40
N ASP A 32 10.82 -1.99 -8.39
CA ASP A 32 11.80 -1.03 -8.91
C ASP A 32 12.15 -1.42 -10.36
N PRO A 33 11.86 -0.56 -11.35
CA PRO A 33 12.12 -0.86 -12.76
C PRO A 33 13.62 -1.01 -13.10
N ILE A 34 14.52 -0.44 -12.29
CA ILE A 34 15.97 -0.53 -12.44
C ILE A 34 16.44 -1.89 -11.93
N GLN A 35 15.97 -2.28 -10.74
CA GLN A 35 16.44 -3.51 -10.11
C GLN A 35 15.75 -4.76 -10.68
N LYS A 36 14.50 -4.62 -11.15
CA LYS A 36 13.65 -5.56 -11.94
C LYS A 36 12.77 -6.59 -11.21
N PRO A 37 13.18 -7.35 -10.16
CA PRO A 37 12.25 -8.28 -9.52
C PRO A 37 11.33 -7.56 -8.54
N TRP A 38 10.14 -8.12 -8.36
CA TRP A 38 9.25 -7.75 -7.26
C TRP A 38 9.92 -8.11 -5.92
N ARG A 39 9.68 -7.27 -4.93
CA ARG A 39 10.18 -7.44 -3.57
C ARG A 39 9.06 -7.28 -2.57
N VAL A 40 9.14 -7.99 -1.47
CA VAL A 40 8.25 -7.77 -0.33
C VAL A 40 8.78 -6.58 0.46
N VAL A 41 7.86 -5.75 0.95
CA VAL A 41 8.14 -4.72 1.94
C VAL A 41 7.99 -5.36 3.31
N GLU A 42 9.10 -5.53 4.01
CA GLU A 42 9.15 -6.15 5.34
C GLU A 42 8.72 -5.17 6.44
N GLY A 43 8.29 -5.67 7.61
CA GLY A 43 7.97 -4.87 8.80
C GLY A 43 6.52 -4.37 8.87
N VAL A 44 5.67 -4.79 7.93
CA VAL A 44 4.25 -4.40 7.87
C VAL A 44 3.30 -5.60 8.02
N GLU A 45 3.80 -6.77 8.39
CA GLU A 45 3.06 -8.04 8.41
C GLU A 45 1.85 -7.96 9.35
N GLU A 46 2.01 -7.32 10.52
CA GLU A 46 0.91 -7.13 11.48
C GLU A 46 -0.22 -6.26 10.90
N LEU A 47 0.12 -5.22 10.13
CA LEU A 47 -0.87 -4.41 9.43
C LEU A 47 -1.60 -5.24 8.37
N LEU A 48 -0.87 -6.04 7.59
CA LEU A 48 -1.44 -6.90 6.55
C LEU A 48 -2.30 -8.03 7.15
N ALA A 49 -1.98 -8.54 8.34
CA ALA A 49 -2.86 -9.48 9.03
C ALA A 49 -4.25 -8.86 9.32
N ARG A 50 -4.33 -7.54 9.50
CA ARG A 50 -5.60 -6.83 9.71
C ARG A 50 -6.41 -6.66 8.42
N THR A 51 -5.81 -6.87 7.25
CA THR A 51 -6.44 -6.73 5.92
C THR A 51 -6.96 -8.04 5.33
N ILE A 52 -6.71 -9.20 5.94
CA ILE A 52 -7.10 -10.53 5.40
C ILE A 52 -8.60 -10.63 5.05
N CYS A 53 -9.48 -9.98 5.79
CA CYS A 53 -10.93 -9.94 5.52
C CYS A 53 -11.40 -8.58 4.99
N SER A 54 -10.52 -7.85 4.31
CA SER A 54 -10.90 -6.58 3.66
C SER A 54 -11.53 -6.84 2.29
N ASP A 55 -12.53 -6.05 1.94
CA ASP A 55 -13.19 -6.17 0.62
C ASP A 55 -12.28 -5.60 -0.47
N TRP A 56 -11.58 -4.50 -0.16
CA TRP A 56 -10.60 -3.86 -1.02
C TRP A 56 -9.46 -3.24 -0.23
N SER A 57 -8.33 -3.03 -0.91
CA SER A 57 -7.21 -2.23 -0.43
C SER A 57 -6.67 -1.32 -1.55
N TYR A 58 -6.14 -0.15 -1.16
CA TYR A 58 -5.44 0.79 -2.02
C TYR A 58 -4.13 1.21 -1.38
N THR A 59 -3.06 1.16 -2.15
CA THR A 59 -1.84 1.89 -1.85
C THR A 59 -1.95 3.31 -2.40
N VAL A 60 -1.59 4.30 -1.58
CA VAL A 60 -1.71 5.71 -1.90
C VAL A 60 -0.44 6.43 -1.47
N ARG A 61 0.06 7.36 -2.28
CA ARG A 61 1.17 8.22 -1.90
C ARG A 61 0.69 9.25 -0.89
N TYR A 62 1.32 9.37 0.27
CA TYR A 62 0.94 10.32 1.33
C TYR A 62 2.18 10.94 1.98
N GLY A 63 2.35 12.27 1.88
CA GLY A 63 3.44 12.98 2.55
C GLY A 63 4.84 12.50 2.18
N GLY A 64 5.07 12.12 0.91
CA GLY A 64 6.33 11.50 0.46
C GLY A 64 6.49 10.02 0.84
N ASN A 65 5.59 9.48 1.66
CA ASN A 65 5.55 8.11 2.11
C ASN A 65 4.36 7.35 1.49
N LEU A 66 4.10 6.15 2.00
CA LEU A 66 3.00 5.29 1.58
C LEU A 66 1.85 5.37 2.60
N ALA A 67 0.63 5.23 2.12
CA ALA A 67 -0.54 4.95 2.94
C ALA A 67 -1.28 3.74 2.37
N LEU A 68 -1.75 2.86 3.26
CA LEU A 68 -2.61 1.72 2.90
C LEU A 68 -4.02 2.00 3.38
N LEU A 69 -4.94 2.21 2.44
CA LEU A 69 -6.37 2.29 2.70
C LEU A 69 -6.98 0.93 2.50
N PHE A 70 -7.85 0.50 3.40
CA PHE A 70 -8.57 -0.76 3.23
C PHE A 70 -9.94 -0.68 3.90
N ARG A 71 -10.91 -1.36 3.29
CA ARG A 71 -12.26 -1.49 3.86
C ARG A 71 -12.44 -2.85 4.46
N ARG A 72 -12.84 -2.88 5.73
CA ARG A 72 -13.23 -4.10 6.43
C ARG A 72 -14.61 -3.88 7.04
N ARG A 73 -15.59 -4.68 6.62
CA ARG A 73 -17.01 -4.41 6.90
C ARG A 73 -17.40 -3.01 6.38
N SER A 74 -18.25 -2.29 7.09
CA SER A 74 -18.66 -0.91 6.74
C SER A 74 -17.67 0.16 7.19
N MET A 75 -16.38 -0.19 7.34
CA MET A 75 -15.38 0.69 7.96
C MET A 75 -14.13 0.82 7.09
N ILE A 76 -13.83 2.05 6.70
CA ILE A 76 -12.60 2.41 6.02
C ILE A 76 -11.55 2.74 7.08
N ARG A 77 -10.40 2.09 6.95
CA ARG A 77 -9.19 2.39 7.71
C ARG A 77 -8.11 2.89 6.78
N CYS A 78 -7.23 3.71 7.32
CA CYS A 78 -6.02 4.13 6.65
C CYS A 78 -4.84 3.91 7.59
N ALA A 79 -3.73 3.46 7.04
CA ALA A 79 -2.48 3.33 7.76
C ALA A 79 -1.39 4.09 7.03
N GLY A 80 -0.67 4.96 7.74
CA GLY A 80 0.54 5.59 7.23
C GLY A 80 1.73 4.65 7.39
N ILE A 81 2.52 4.51 6.33
CA ILE A 81 3.69 3.62 6.28
C ILE A 81 4.87 4.45 5.80
N SER A 82 5.84 4.68 6.67
CA SER A 82 7.14 5.21 6.28
C SER A 82 7.95 4.11 5.60
N LEU A 83 8.74 4.47 4.60
CA LEU A 83 9.53 3.53 3.81
C LEU A 83 11.02 3.78 4.01
N GLU A 84 11.77 2.72 4.27
CA GLU A 84 13.23 2.76 4.42
C GLU A 84 13.88 1.77 3.45
N ARG A 85 14.88 2.24 2.71
CA ARG A 85 15.73 1.37 1.87
C ARG A 85 16.97 0.99 2.69
N ARG A 86 17.18 -0.30 2.92
CA ARG A 86 18.33 -0.82 3.67
C ARG A 86 19.42 -1.33 2.72
N GLN A 87 20.52 -1.83 3.28
CA GLN A 87 21.66 -2.30 2.49
C GLN A 87 21.23 -3.30 1.42
N GLY A 88 21.85 -3.17 0.25
CA GLY A 88 21.48 -3.95 -0.93
C GLY A 88 20.16 -3.47 -1.51
N THR A 89 19.14 -4.32 -1.39
CA THR A 89 17.89 -4.12 -2.14
C THR A 89 16.64 -4.36 -1.29
N GLU A 90 16.80 -4.45 0.03
CA GLU A 90 15.70 -4.60 0.97
C GLU A 90 14.94 -3.29 1.14
N ILE A 91 13.62 -3.41 1.22
CA ILE A 91 12.70 -2.31 1.51
C ILE A 91 11.93 -2.67 2.76
N TRP A 92 11.99 -1.80 3.75
CA TRP A 92 11.27 -1.95 5.01
C TRP A 92 10.19 -0.88 5.11
N GLY A 93 9.05 -1.27 5.67
CA GLY A 93 7.96 -0.37 6.01
C GLY A 93 7.81 -0.31 7.52
N LYS A 94 7.57 0.89 8.06
CA LYS A 94 7.17 1.08 9.45
C LYS A 94 5.80 1.72 9.49
N VAL A 95 4.87 1.08 10.20
CA VAL A 95 3.52 1.61 10.38
C VAL A 95 3.59 2.74 11.39
N GLU A 96 3.37 3.97 10.92
CA GLU A 96 3.42 5.16 11.77
C GLU A 96 2.10 5.37 12.53
N TRP A 97 0.98 5.03 11.89
CA TRP A 97 -0.36 5.13 12.46
C TRP A 97 -1.33 4.23 11.69
N CYS A 98 -2.46 3.87 12.32
CA CYS A 98 -3.53 3.14 11.63
C CYS A 98 -4.89 3.44 12.26
N ASP A 99 -5.62 4.33 11.60
CA ASP A 99 -6.82 4.93 12.14
C ASP A 99 -8.06 4.62 11.31
N HIS A 100 -9.18 4.77 12.00
CA HIS A 100 -10.49 4.78 11.38
C HIS A 100 -10.73 6.13 10.71
N VAL A 101 -11.05 6.14 9.41
CA VAL A 101 -11.26 7.38 8.66
C VAL A 101 -12.74 7.63 8.36
N LEU A 102 -13.49 6.57 8.04
CA LEU A 102 -14.91 6.72 7.67
C LEU A 102 -15.70 5.44 7.91
N SER A 103 -16.87 5.57 8.55
CA SER A 103 -17.83 4.47 8.78
C SER A 103 -19.10 4.71 7.97
N GLY A 104 -19.55 3.71 7.21
CA GLY A 104 -20.82 3.75 6.49
C GLY A 104 -20.81 2.89 5.23
N ASN A 105 -21.92 2.91 4.50
CA ASN A 105 -22.07 2.18 3.25
C ASN A 105 -21.59 3.05 2.07
N PHE A 106 -20.28 3.12 1.88
CA PHE A 106 -19.65 3.93 0.85
C PHE A 106 -18.90 3.07 -0.17
N GLU A 107 -18.95 3.50 -1.43
CA GLU A 107 -18.11 2.99 -2.52
C GLU A 107 -16.95 3.98 -2.73
N VAL A 108 -15.71 3.52 -2.54
CA VAL A 108 -14.52 4.32 -2.87
C VAL A 108 -14.18 4.08 -4.34
N ARG A 109 -14.29 5.13 -5.15
CA ARG A 109 -13.96 5.03 -6.58
C ARG A 109 -12.53 5.43 -6.92
N LYS A 110 -12.01 6.45 -6.21
CA LYS A 110 -10.65 6.97 -6.41
C LYS A 110 -10.16 7.59 -5.11
N SER A 111 -8.91 7.34 -4.78
CA SER A 111 -8.18 8.01 -3.70
C SER A 111 -7.12 8.93 -4.32
N LEU A 112 -6.97 10.13 -3.76
CA LEU A 112 -5.98 11.12 -4.14
C LEU A 112 -5.44 11.73 -2.85
N ALA A 113 -4.13 11.81 -2.71
CA ALA A 113 -3.55 12.65 -1.68
C ALA A 113 -3.54 14.10 -2.16
N VAL A 114 -4.10 14.99 -1.34
CA VAL A 114 -4.05 16.43 -1.54
C VAL A 114 -3.00 16.97 -0.60
N VAL A 115 -2.01 17.67 -1.14
CA VAL A 115 -1.06 18.45 -0.35
C VAL A 115 -1.73 19.80 -0.12
N VAL A 116 -1.95 20.18 1.14
CA VAL A 116 -2.54 21.46 1.54
C VAL A 116 -1.42 22.46 1.80
#